data_AF-A0AAN6RXH8-F1
#
_entry.id   AF-A0AAN6RXH8-F1
#
_cell.length_a   1.000
_cell.length_b   1.000
_cell.length_c   1.000
_cell.angle_alpha   90.00
_cell.angle_beta   90.00
_cell.angle_gamma   90.00
#
_symmetry.space_group_name_H-M   'P 1'
#
loop_
_entity.id
_entity.type
_entity.pdbx_description
1 polymer ?
#
loop_
_entity_poly.entity_id
_entity_poly.type
_entity_poly.pdbx_seq_one_letter_code
_entity_poly.pdbx_strand_id
1 'polypeptide(L)'
;MRHSLYHHVLAARDNGGATTVPECEVSPSSTDYLGLRIASIFVILVGSAIGALLPVFLATTSRLRLPKLCFFVAKYFGSGVILATAWMHLLSPASDSLRDECLANTLPDYDWAMAIGLMTVMVMFLLEIVVSRFDFGFGSAHGHAHGHDQETKGSHEHGGGSHALGNHRPVDAEAAGSDISTAPSVHARGNPGAASTGFFDKSRIPVLLNDVSYPPGGENHLGHQRDHVEGDGHANYAAQITAIFVLEFGVIFHSIFIGLTLAVTDNFIILFVVLVFHQTFEGLGLGARLGLATWPPGTRRWTPYLLGVLYAVSTTFAIGMGLIASQSLALEAATSKIVNGVFDAISGGILMYTALVELVAHEFMFNPEMRKAGLGMQLSAYACVVLGAGLMALLAKWA
;
A
#
# COMPACT_ATOMS: atom_id res chain seq x y z
N MET A 1 -29.03 -15.27 24.05
CA MET A 1 -29.71 -14.32 24.95
C MET A 1 -30.09 -12.99 24.27
N ARG A 2 -29.27 -12.39 23.39
CA ARG A 2 -29.59 -11.10 22.72
C ARG A 2 -30.76 -11.14 21.71
N HIS A 3 -31.00 -12.28 21.05
CA HIS A 3 -32.14 -12.45 20.13
C HIS A 3 -33.52 -12.44 20.83
N SER A 4 -33.54 -12.76 22.12
CA SER A 4 -34.77 -12.74 22.94
C SER A 4 -35.14 -11.32 23.36
N LEU A 5 -34.16 -10.42 23.49
CA LEU A 5 -34.38 -9.02 23.86
C LEU A 5 -35.07 -8.25 22.74
N TYR A 6 -34.65 -8.46 21.48
CA TYR A 6 -35.28 -7.82 20.31
C TYR A 6 -36.75 -8.25 20.10
N HIS A 7 -37.05 -9.54 20.23
CA HIS A 7 -38.45 -9.99 20.16
C HIS A 7 -39.29 -9.49 21.33
N HIS A 8 -38.71 -9.36 22.53
CA HIS A 8 -39.39 -8.74 23.66
C HIS A 8 -39.63 -7.24 23.45
N VAL A 9 -38.72 -6.51 22.82
CA VAL A 9 -38.88 -5.08 22.50
C VAL A 9 -39.92 -4.88 21.40
N LEU A 10 -39.93 -5.72 20.37
CA LEU A 10 -40.95 -5.68 19.31
C LEU A 10 -42.34 -6.15 19.78
N ALA A 11 -42.41 -7.14 20.69
CA ALA A 11 -43.67 -7.58 21.30
C ALA A 11 -44.17 -6.62 22.40
N ALA A 12 -43.28 -5.88 23.06
CA ALA A 12 -43.65 -4.81 23.99
C ALA A 12 -44.18 -3.56 23.28
N ARG A 13 -43.74 -3.31 22.03
CA ARG A 13 -44.23 -2.23 21.16
C ARG A 13 -45.71 -2.37 20.77
N ASP A 14 -46.21 -3.59 20.68
CA ASP A 14 -47.63 -3.86 20.34
C ASP A 14 -48.57 -3.67 21.56
N ASN A 15 -48.00 -3.59 22.77
CA ASN A 15 -48.72 -3.34 24.02
C ASN A 15 -48.49 -1.90 24.54
N GLY A 16 -48.75 -0.89 23.71
CA GLY A 16 -49.08 0.48 24.15
C GLY A 16 -48.08 1.24 25.04
N GLY A 17 -46.86 0.74 25.25
CA GLY A 17 -45.81 1.40 26.01
C GLY A 17 -44.81 2.08 25.08
N ALA A 18 -44.84 3.40 25.02
CA ALA A 18 -43.85 4.20 24.31
C ALA A 18 -42.45 4.01 24.92
N THR A 19 -41.67 3.04 24.44
CA THR A 19 -40.21 3.10 24.55
C THR A 19 -39.70 3.95 23.41
N THR A 20 -39.51 5.23 23.69
CA THR A 20 -38.83 6.18 22.83
C THR A 20 -37.42 5.66 22.54
N VAL A 21 -37.07 5.48 21.27
CA VAL A 21 -35.66 5.32 20.86
C VAL A 21 -34.86 6.45 21.52
N PRO A 22 -33.71 6.17 22.17
CA PRO A 22 -32.93 7.23 22.79
C PRO A 22 -32.65 8.30 21.75
N GLU A 23 -33.04 9.53 22.08
CA GLU A 23 -32.69 10.68 21.24
C GLU A 23 -31.17 10.76 21.17
N CYS A 24 -30.66 11.16 20.01
CA CYS A 24 -29.22 11.20 19.76
C CYS A 24 -28.60 12.31 20.62
N GLU A 25 -28.28 12.01 21.87
CA GLU A 25 -27.76 12.99 22.81
C GLU A 25 -26.33 13.35 22.46
N VAL A 26 -26.09 14.65 22.26
CA VAL A 26 -24.75 15.21 22.22
C VAL A 26 -24.28 15.28 23.67
N SER A 27 -23.44 14.33 24.09
CA SER A 27 -22.80 14.43 25.41
C SER A 27 -21.95 15.71 25.44
N PRO A 28 -22.12 16.57 26.46
CA PRO A 28 -21.32 17.79 26.55
C PRO A 28 -19.84 17.42 26.67
N SER A 29 -18.99 17.90 25.76
CA SER A 29 -17.56 17.62 25.80
C SER A 29 -16.98 18.17 27.10
N SER A 30 -16.46 17.30 27.97
CA SER A 30 -15.75 17.74 29.17
C SER A 30 -14.45 18.47 28.75
N THR A 31 -14.27 19.72 29.18
CA THR A 31 -13.03 20.49 28.95
C THR A 31 -11.89 20.05 29.89
N ASP A 32 -12.06 18.91 30.53
CA ASP A 32 -11.10 18.29 31.42
C ASP A 32 -9.75 18.15 30.71
N TYR A 33 -8.69 18.49 31.43
CA TYR A 33 -7.31 18.44 30.95
C TYR A 33 -7.02 19.29 29.70
N LEU A 34 -7.69 20.44 29.50
CA LEU A 34 -7.43 21.33 28.34
C LEU A 34 -5.94 21.58 28.07
N GLY A 35 -5.14 21.81 29.11
CA GLY A 35 -3.68 21.98 28.97
C GLY A 35 -2.98 20.73 28.42
N LEU A 36 -3.40 19.54 28.84
CA LEU A 36 -2.85 18.27 28.35
C LEU A 36 -3.37 17.93 26.94
N ARG A 37 -4.62 18.31 26.62
CA ARG A 37 -5.17 18.22 25.26
C ARG A 37 -4.39 19.11 24.29
N ILE A 38 -4.04 20.33 24.68
CA ILE A 38 -3.16 21.21 23.88
C ILE A 38 -1.75 20.61 23.78
N ALA A 39 -1.19 20.09 24.87
CA ALA A 39 0.11 19.43 24.85
C ALA A 39 0.13 18.19 23.92
N SER A 40 -0.98 17.47 23.80
CA SER A 40 -1.09 16.28 22.95
C SER A 40 -0.83 16.58 21.48
N ILE A 41 -1.19 17.77 20.99
CA ILE A 41 -0.90 18.24 19.62
C ILE A 41 0.61 18.15 19.35
N PHE A 42 1.42 18.66 20.26
CA PHE A 42 2.88 18.67 20.09
C PHE A 42 3.49 17.28 20.26
N VAL A 43 3.02 16.50 21.24
CA VAL A 43 3.54 15.14 21.50
C VAL A 43 3.24 14.22 20.31
N ILE A 44 2.00 14.24 19.82
CA ILE A 44 1.58 13.45 18.66
C ILE A 44 2.30 13.94 17.40
N LEU A 45 2.46 15.26 17.19
CA LEU A 45 3.21 15.80 16.05
C LEU A 45 4.64 15.25 16.01
N VAL A 46 5.33 15.27 17.15
CA VAL A 46 6.72 14.79 17.24
C VAL A 46 6.77 13.28 17.04
N GLY A 47 5.88 12.52 17.69
CA GLY A 47 5.83 11.05 17.55
C GLY A 47 5.55 10.61 16.11
N SER A 48 4.55 11.21 15.48
CA SER A 48 4.17 10.91 14.10
C SER A 48 5.23 11.36 13.09
N ALA A 49 5.84 12.53 13.29
CA ALA A 49 6.94 13.00 12.45
C ALA A 49 8.18 12.10 12.56
N ILE A 50 8.53 11.65 13.78
CA ILE A 50 9.61 10.67 13.96
C ILE A 50 9.25 9.37 13.26
N GLY A 51 8.04 8.85 13.45
CA GLY A 51 7.57 7.62 12.81
C GLY A 51 7.67 7.69 11.28
N ALA A 52 7.13 8.74 10.66
CA ALA A 52 7.03 8.85 9.21
C ALA A 52 8.31 9.34 8.53
N LEU A 53 9.02 10.33 9.11
CA LEU A 53 10.15 10.97 8.44
C LEU A 53 11.48 10.27 8.69
N LEU A 54 11.65 9.60 9.84
CA LEU A 54 12.89 8.91 10.14
C LEU A 54 13.19 7.80 9.11
N PRO A 55 12.27 6.87 8.78
CA PRO A 55 12.55 5.83 7.79
C PRO A 55 12.82 6.40 6.39
N VAL A 56 12.11 7.46 6.00
CA VAL A 56 12.32 8.18 4.74
C VAL A 56 13.73 8.77 4.70
N PHE A 57 14.12 9.52 5.75
CA PHE A 57 15.44 10.13 5.85
C PHE A 57 16.58 9.12 5.80
N LEU A 58 16.38 7.98 6.46
CA LEU A 58 17.36 6.90 6.52
C LEU A 58 17.48 6.14 5.20
N ALA A 59 16.40 6.06 4.42
CA ALA A 59 16.41 5.36 3.13
C ALA A 59 17.08 6.20 2.03
N THR A 60 16.93 7.53 2.10
CA THR A 60 17.46 8.47 1.11
C THR A 60 18.91 8.89 1.38
N THR A 61 19.38 8.80 2.63
CA THR A 61 20.70 9.28 3.02
C THR A 61 21.74 8.16 3.00
N SER A 62 22.65 8.18 2.01
CA SER A 62 23.76 7.22 1.91
C SER A 62 24.87 7.37 2.97
N ARG A 63 24.85 8.45 3.76
CA ARG A 63 25.86 8.76 4.79
C ARG A 63 25.67 7.98 6.10
N LEU A 64 24.45 7.54 6.40
CA LEU A 64 24.16 6.73 7.59
C LEU A 64 23.90 5.30 7.12
N ARG A 65 24.91 4.42 7.26
CA ARG A 65 24.74 3.00 6.96
C ARG A 65 23.91 2.34 8.05
N LEU A 66 22.59 2.44 7.97
CA LEU A 66 21.74 1.68 8.88
C LEU A 66 21.92 0.17 8.68
N PRO A 67 21.81 -0.62 9.76
CA PRO A 67 21.79 -2.06 9.63
C PRO A 67 20.55 -2.46 8.81
N LYS A 68 20.77 -3.27 7.77
CA LYS A 68 19.72 -3.81 6.88
C LYS A 68 18.56 -4.45 7.66
N LEU A 69 18.85 -4.97 8.86
CA LEU A 69 17.86 -5.52 9.78
C LEU A 69 16.81 -4.50 10.24
N CYS A 70 17.18 -3.24 10.47
CA CYS A 70 16.23 -2.22 10.94
C CYS A 70 15.22 -1.87 9.86
N PHE A 71 15.67 -1.72 8.60
CA PHE A 71 14.78 -1.53 7.45
C PHE A 71 13.88 -2.74 7.20
N PHE A 72 14.43 -3.95 7.33
CA PHE A 72 13.68 -5.18 7.24
C PHE A 72 12.55 -5.21 8.27
N VAL A 73 12.88 -4.98 9.55
CA VAL A 73 11.91 -4.97 10.64
C VAL A 73 10.86 -3.88 10.42
N ALA A 74 11.27 -2.62 10.17
CA ALA A 74 10.35 -1.51 9.96
C ALA A 74 9.36 -1.77 8.81
N LYS A 75 9.84 -2.34 7.70
CA LYS A 75 9.01 -2.67 6.53
C LYS A 75 7.93 -3.71 6.86
N TYR A 76 8.31 -4.84 7.44
CA TYR A 76 7.38 -5.94 7.70
C TYR A 76 6.51 -5.71 8.94
N PHE A 77 7.09 -5.16 10.01
CA PHE A 77 6.34 -4.72 11.18
C PHE A 77 5.29 -3.67 10.78
N GLY A 78 5.69 -2.67 9.99
CA GLY A 78 4.79 -1.64 9.48
C GLY A 78 3.63 -2.19 8.64
N SER A 79 3.87 -3.21 7.81
CA SER A 79 2.78 -3.88 7.08
C SER A 79 1.77 -4.54 8.01
N GLY A 80 2.22 -5.15 9.11
CA GLY A 80 1.34 -5.67 10.15
C GLY A 80 0.54 -4.58 10.86
N VAL A 81 1.19 -3.45 11.13
CA VAL A 81 0.54 -2.27 11.72
C VAL A 81 -0.60 -1.77 10.85
N ILE A 82 -0.34 -1.48 9.56
CA ILE A 82 -1.35 -0.97 8.62
C ILE A 82 -2.51 -1.99 8.46
N LEU A 83 -2.19 -3.29 8.40
CA LEU A 83 -3.20 -4.35 8.34
C LEU A 83 -4.11 -4.33 9.57
N ALA A 84 -3.54 -4.22 10.77
CA ALA A 84 -4.32 -4.15 12.00
C ALA A 84 -5.13 -2.86 12.12
N THR A 85 -4.61 -1.72 11.66
CA THR A 85 -5.34 -0.45 11.59
C THR A 85 -6.61 -0.59 10.75
N ALA A 86 -6.52 -1.19 9.56
CA ALA A 86 -7.66 -1.41 8.67
C ALA A 86 -8.83 -2.14 9.36
N TRP A 87 -8.54 -3.20 10.12
CA TRP A 87 -9.57 -4.01 10.78
C TRP A 87 -10.05 -3.39 12.10
N MET A 88 -9.13 -3.17 13.03
CA MET A 88 -9.48 -2.93 14.44
C MET A 88 -9.65 -1.45 14.78
N HIS A 89 -9.05 -0.55 13.99
CA HIS A 89 -9.11 0.89 14.25
C HIS A 89 -9.95 1.66 13.23
N LEU A 90 -10.32 1.03 12.11
CA LEU A 90 -11.20 1.61 11.10
C LEU A 90 -12.52 0.84 11.01
N LEU A 91 -12.47 -0.43 10.61
CA LEU A 91 -13.67 -1.19 10.30
C LEU A 91 -14.52 -1.53 11.54
N SER A 92 -13.88 -1.80 12.69
CA SER A 92 -14.59 -2.06 13.95
C SER A 92 -15.30 -0.80 14.48
N PRO A 93 -14.63 0.36 14.67
CA PRO A 93 -15.33 1.59 15.10
C PRO A 93 -16.38 2.08 14.09
N ALA A 94 -16.18 1.82 12.80
CA ALA A 94 -17.19 2.07 11.78
C ALA A 94 -18.47 1.26 12.01
N SER A 95 -18.32 -0.03 12.37
CA SER A 95 -19.44 -0.90 12.70
C SER A 95 -20.17 -0.42 13.95
N ASP A 96 -19.42 -0.04 14.99
CA ASP A 96 -20.00 0.50 16.23
C ASP A 96 -20.76 1.81 15.99
N SER A 97 -20.27 2.66 15.07
CA SER A 97 -20.92 3.94 14.74
C SER A 97 -22.19 3.77 13.90
N LEU A 98 -22.19 2.86 12.91
CA LEU A 98 -23.35 2.64 12.03
C LEU A 98 -24.44 1.76 12.66
N ARG A 99 -24.11 1.02 13.72
CA ARG A 99 -25.04 0.16 14.47
C ARG A 99 -25.50 0.78 15.80
N ASP A 100 -25.22 2.07 16.01
CA ASP A 100 -25.62 2.81 17.19
C ASP A 100 -27.16 2.78 17.35
N GLU A 101 -27.66 2.61 18.58
CA GLU A 101 -29.10 2.53 18.87
C GLU A 101 -29.85 3.79 18.43
N CYS A 102 -29.18 4.95 18.40
CA CYS A 102 -29.77 6.18 17.86
C CYS A 102 -30.18 6.02 16.38
N LEU A 103 -29.44 5.22 15.59
CA LEU A 103 -29.69 5.06 14.17
C LEU A 103 -30.72 3.95 13.87
N ALA A 104 -31.29 3.29 14.88
CA ALA A 104 -32.19 2.15 14.70
C ALA A 104 -33.47 2.47 13.89
N ASN A 105 -33.89 3.74 13.85
CA ASN A 105 -35.02 4.20 13.04
C ASN A 105 -34.63 4.58 11.61
N THR A 106 -33.35 4.81 11.34
CA THR A 106 -32.83 5.33 10.07
C THR A 106 -32.19 4.22 9.24
N LEU A 107 -31.41 3.36 9.89
CA LEU A 107 -30.68 2.26 9.26
C LEU A 107 -31.22 0.91 9.73
N PRO A 108 -31.52 -0.03 8.82
CA PRO A 108 -31.80 -1.42 9.18
C PRO A 108 -30.62 -2.05 9.93
N ASP A 109 -30.90 -2.97 10.86
CA ASP A 109 -29.86 -3.77 11.54
C ASP A 109 -29.15 -4.67 10.52
N TYR A 110 -27.99 -4.19 10.08
CA TYR A 110 -27.13 -4.83 9.11
C TYR A 110 -25.71 -4.30 9.28
N ASP A 111 -24.70 -5.10 8.94
CA ASP A 111 -23.30 -4.72 9.02
C ASP A 111 -22.89 -3.82 7.85
N TRP A 112 -23.47 -2.61 7.81
CA TRP A 112 -23.22 -1.60 6.77
C TRP A 112 -21.74 -1.27 6.62
N ALA A 113 -21.00 -1.19 7.74
CA ALA A 113 -19.55 -0.93 7.72
C ALA A 113 -18.79 -2.02 6.94
N MET A 114 -19.09 -3.30 7.20
CA MET A 114 -18.46 -4.43 6.50
C MET A 114 -18.84 -4.45 5.01
N ALA A 115 -20.10 -4.13 4.69
CA ALA A 115 -20.56 -4.04 3.31
C ALA A 115 -19.89 -2.90 2.54
N ILE A 116 -19.80 -1.70 3.13
CA ILE A 116 -19.09 -0.55 2.54
C ILE A 116 -17.61 -0.90 2.38
N GLY A 117 -16.95 -1.43 3.42
CA GLY A 117 -15.55 -1.83 3.34
C GLY A 117 -15.29 -2.87 2.25
N LEU A 118 -16.15 -3.87 2.11
CA LEU A 118 -16.06 -4.86 1.03
C LEU A 118 -16.26 -4.23 -0.35
N MET A 119 -17.25 -3.35 -0.51
CA MET A 119 -17.45 -2.64 -1.77
C MET A 119 -16.25 -1.76 -2.10
N THR A 120 -15.63 -1.12 -1.11
CA THR A 120 -14.40 -0.35 -1.31
C THR A 120 -13.25 -1.24 -1.73
N VAL A 121 -13.08 -2.43 -1.15
CA VAL A 121 -12.08 -3.42 -1.61
C VAL A 121 -12.31 -3.80 -3.08
N MET A 122 -13.56 -4.03 -3.49
CA MET A 122 -13.90 -4.34 -4.88
C MET A 122 -13.62 -3.17 -5.82
N VAL A 123 -13.91 -1.93 -5.39
CA VAL A 123 -13.59 -0.72 -6.15
C VAL A 123 -12.08 -0.53 -6.24
N MET A 124 -11.33 -0.76 -5.18
CA MET A 124 -9.87 -0.68 -5.18
C MET A 124 -9.26 -1.65 -6.19
N PHE A 125 -9.71 -2.90 -6.19
CA PHE A 125 -9.29 -3.90 -7.17
C PHE A 125 -9.63 -3.47 -8.61
N LEU A 126 -10.84 -2.92 -8.83
CA LEU A 126 -11.24 -2.40 -10.13
C LEU A 126 -10.36 -1.22 -10.56
N LEU A 127 -10.06 -0.29 -9.65
CA LEU A 127 -9.20 0.86 -9.92
C LEU A 127 -7.79 0.41 -10.33
N GLU A 128 -7.23 -0.61 -9.67
CA GLU A 128 -5.92 -1.15 -10.05
C GLU A 128 -5.94 -1.81 -11.43
N ILE A 129 -7.01 -2.54 -11.79
CA ILE A 129 -7.18 -3.07 -13.15
C ILE A 129 -7.26 -1.93 -14.18
N VAL A 130 -8.05 -0.89 -13.89
CA VAL A 130 -8.20 0.25 -14.81
C VAL A 130 -6.86 0.99 -14.97
N VAL A 131 -6.16 1.28 -13.88
CA VAL A 131 -4.87 2.00 -13.91
C VAL A 131 -3.79 1.16 -14.60
N SER A 132 -3.73 -0.15 -14.35
CA SER A 132 -2.78 -1.04 -15.04
C SER A 132 -3.07 -1.16 -16.54
N ARG A 133 -4.34 -1.02 -16.95
CA ARG A 133 -4.77 -1.20 -18.34
C ARG A 133 -4.74 0.07 -19.19
N PHE A 134 -5.00 1.22 -18.57
CA PHE A 134 -5.00 2.53 -19.20
C PHE A 134 -3.79 3.31 -18.71
N ASP A 135 -2.73 3.31 -19.50
CA ASP A 135 -1.59 4.22 -19.35
C ASP A 135 -2.14 5.65 -19.55
N PHE A 136 -2.58 6.30 -18.47
CA PHE A 136 -2.96 7.70 -18.51
C PHE A 136 -1.70 8.49 -18.82
N GLY A 137 -1.49 8.79 -20.10
CA GLY A 137 -0.36 9.50 -20.67
C GLY A 137 -0.19 10.94 -20.15
N PHE A 138 0.06 11.07 -18.84
CA PHE A 138 0.44 12.31 -18.18
C PHE A 138 1.94 12.55 -18.43
N GLY A 139 2.30 12.71 -19.71
CA GLY A 139 3.70 12.80 -20.11
C GLY A 139 3.96 12.83 -21.62
N SER A 140 3.10 13.45 -22.43
CA SER A 140 3.48 13.84 -23.79
C SER A 140 2.86 15.18 -24.17
N ALA A 141 3.27 16.22 -23.45
CA ALA A 141 3.16 17.59 -23.91
C ALA A 141 4.57 18.19 -23.89
N HIS A 142 5.07 18.53 -25.09
CA HIS A 142 6.39 19.11 -25.42
C HIS A 142 7.56 18.16 -25.70
N GLY A 143 7.56 17.59 -26.91
CA GLY A 143 8.78 17.30 -27.68
C GLY A 143 8.69 18.03 -29.02
N HIS A 144 9.54 19.04 -29.23
CA HIS A 144 9.55 19.90 -30.41
C HIS A 144 9.89 19.13 -31.69
N ALA A 145 9.04 19.27 -32.71
CA ALA A 145 9.39 18.91 -34.08
C ALA A 145 10.36 19.96 -34.66
N HIS A 146 11.62 19.58 -34.84
CA HIS A 146 12.55 20.27 -35.73
C HIS A 146 13.09 19.26 -36.75
N GLY A 147 12.31 19.05 -37.82
CA GLY A 147 12.85 18.53 -39.08
C GLY A 147 13.49 19.69 -39.83
N HIS A 148 14.82 19.74 -39.84
CA HIS A 148 15.57 20.58 -40.76
C HIS A 148 15.71 19.83 -42.09
N ASP A 149 14.89 20.18 -43.06
CA ASP A 149 15.20 19.95 -44.46
C ASP A 149 16.23 21.01 -44.88
N GLN A 150 17.42 20.55 -45.30
CA GLN A 150 18.33 21.39 -46.08
C GLN A 150 18.83 20.60 -47.29
N GLU A 151 18.43 21.12 -48.45
CA GLU A 151 18.86 20.77 -49.80
C GLU A 151 20.38 20.62 -49.90
N THR A 152 20.83 19.61 -50.66
CA THR A 152 21.97 19.79 -51.58
C THR A 152 21.71 19.05 -52.90
N LYS A 153 21.95 19.79 -53.98
CA LYS A 153 21.65 19.54 -55.39
C LYS A 153 22.70 18.67 -56.10
N GLY A 154 22.24 17.96 -57.15
CA GLY A 154 22.93 17.68 -58.44
C GLY A 154 24.19 16.79 -58.40
N SER A 155 24.51 15.93 -59.35
CA SER A 155 24.18 15.87 -60.79
C SER A 155 24.81 14.62 -61.43
N HIS A 156 24.12 14.01 -62.40
CA HIS A 156 24.57 13.25 -63.60
C HIS A 156 25.64 12.13 -63.50
N GLU A 157 25.35 10.92 -64.02
CA GLU A 157 25.64 10.50 -65.42
C GLU A 157 25.21 9.04 -65.71
N HIS A 158 24.80 8.81 -66.96
CA HIS A 158 24.47 7.51 -67.57
C HIS A 158 25.67 6.99 -68.39
N GLY A 159 25.82 5.66 -68.50
CA GLY A 159 26.09 5.02 -69.80
C GLY A 159 27.31 4.08 -69.93
N GLY A 160 27.01 2.82 -70.26
CA GLY A 160 27.63 2.13 -71.41
C GLY A 160 28.79 1.13 -71.18
N GLY A 161 28.61 -0.11 -71.69
CA GLY A 161 29.69 -1.06 -72.02
C GLY A 161 29.61 -2.39 -71.25
N SER A 162 28.75 -3.35 -71.63
CA SER A 162 29.07 -4.43 -72.58
C SER A 162 30.22 -5.34 -72.12
N HIS A 163 29.92 -6.56 -71.67
CA HIS A 163 30.50 -7.79 -72.20
C HIS A 163 29.71 -9.01 -71.72
N ALA A 164 29.24 -9.78 -72.70
CA ALA A 164 28.49 -11.01 -72.57
C ALA A 164 29.40 -12.23 -72.35
N LEU A 165 28.92 -13.18 -71.57
CA LEU A 165 28.90 -14.64 -71.76
C LEU A 165 28.27 -15.19 -70.45
N GLY A 166 27.21 -15.99 -70.39
CA GLY A 166 26.69 -16.96 -71.34
C GLY A 166 26.53 -18.29 -70.61
N ASN A 167 25.27 -18.74 -70.50
CA ASN A 167 24.78 -20.10 -70.23
C ASN A 167 24.68 -20.71 -68.80
N HIS A 168 23.42 -20.77 -68.33
CA HIS A 168 22.57 -21.97 -68.15
C HIS A 168 23.22 -23.28 -67.62
N ARG A 169 22.89 -23.75 -66.39
CA ARG A 169 21.75 -24.65 -65.96
C ARG A 169 22.11 -26.17 -66.07
N PRO A 170 21.37 -27.11 -65.45
CA PRO A 170 21.17 -27.42 -64.02
C PRO A 170 21.40 -28.95 -63.74
N VAL A 171 20.95 -29.46 -62.57
CA VAL A 171 20.73 -30.89 -62.19
C VAL A 171 22.05 -31.71 -62.01
N ASP A 172 22.28 -32.57 -61.02
CA ASP A 172 21.43 -33.59 -60.40
C ASP A 172 21.74 -33.83 -58.91
N ALA A 173 20.71 -34.33 -58.23
CA ALA A 173 20.77 -34.93 -56.91
C ALA A 173 21.44 -36.31 -56.98
N GLU A 174 22.23 -36.67 -55.98
CA GLU A 174 22.35 -38.07 -55.58
C GLU A 174 22.72 -38.20 -54.10
N ALA A 175 22.11 -39.21 -53.51
CA ALA A 175 22.08 -39.53 -52.09
C ALA A 175 23.20 -40.50 -51.70
N ALA A 176 23.73 -40.33 -50.49
CA ALA A 176 24.32 -41.34 -49.60
C ALA A 176 24.82 -40.56 -48.37
N GLY A 177 24.49 -40.86 -47.11
CA GLY A 177 24.36 -42.14 -46.46
C GLY A 177 25.46 -42.21 -45.38
N SER A 178 25.09 -42.59 -44.14
CA SER A 178 25.96 -42.92 -42.98
C SER A 178 26.82 -41.77 -42.39
N ASP A 179 27.13 -41.66 -41.10
CA ASP A 179 26.80 -42.38 -39.86
C ASP A 179 27.33 -41.52 -38.68
N ILE A 180 26.61 -41.58 -37.55
CA ILE A 180 27.10 -41.78 -36.17
C ILE A 180 28.22 -40.87 -35.57
N SER A 181 27.86 -40.29 -34.41
CA SER A 181 28.68 -39.86 -33.25
C SER A 181 29.65 -38.67 -33.46
N THR A 182 29.81 -37.71 -32.55
CA THR A 182 30.14 -37.91 -31.12
C THR A 182 30.07 -36.56 -30.39
N ALA A 183 29.51 -36.53 -29.19
CA ALA A 183 29.68 -35.43 -28.25
C ALA A 183 31.08 -35.45 -27.59
N PRO A 184 31.59 -34.32 -27.08
CA PRO A 184 32.59 -34.35 -26.03
C PRO A 184 32.03 -33.78 -24.72
N SER A 185 31.97 -34.66 -23.72
CA SER A 185 31.94 -34.34 -22.29
C SER A 185 33.36 -34.02 -21.79
N VAL A 186 33.52 -33.00 -20.94
CA VAL A 186 34.72 -32.82 -20.12
C VAL A 186 34.33 -32.74 -18.64
N HIS A 187 34.80 -33.73 -17.89
CA HIS A 187 34.81 -33.81 -16.43
C HIS A 187 36.05 -33.11 -15.86
N ALA A 188 35.92 -32.50 -14.67
CA ALA A 188 37.00 -32.45 -13.68
C ALA A 188 36.44 -32.43 -12.24
N ARG A 189 36.67 -33.54 -11.49
CA ARG A 189 36.74 -33.64 -10.01
C ARG A 189 38.03 -32.91 -9.54
N GLY A 190 38.25 -32.42 -8.32
CA GLY A 190 37.56 -32.46 -7.02
C GLY A 190 38.62 -32.27 -5.90
N ASN A 191 38.26 -31.76 -4.71
CA ASN A 191 38.65 -32.36 -3.42
C ASN A 191 37.86 -31.75 -2.23
N PRO A 192 37.55 -32.52 -1.16
CA PRO A 192 36.70 -32.11 -0.04
C PRO A 192 37.47 -31.83 1.26
N GLY A 193 36.85 -31.07 2.17
CA GLY A 193 37.18 -31.10 3.61
C GLY A 193 37.39 -29.75 4.28
N ALA A 194 36.34 -29.23 4.93
CA ALA A 194 36.42 -28.57 6.24
C ALA A 194 34.99 -28.23 6.71
N ALA A 195 34.52 -28.97 7.71
CA ALA A 195 33.33 -28.62 8.46
C ALA A 195 33.64 -27.42 9.38
N SER A 196 32.87 -26.34 9.26
CA SER A 196 32.75 -25.34 10.31
C SER A 196 31.28 -24.92 10.44
N THR A 197 30.70 -25.26 11.57
CA THR A 197 29.42 -24.78 12.07
C THR A 197 29.53 -23.29 12.39
N GLY A 198 28.80 -22.45 11.65
CA GLY A 198 28.70 -21.01 11.90
C GLY A 198 27.41 -20.45 11.30
N PHE A 199 26.53 -19.92 12.15
CA PHE A 199 25.13 -19.59 11.88
C PHE A 199 24.91 -18.30 11.07
N PHE A 200 25.94 -17.66 10.52
CA PHE A 200 25.81 -16.48 9.65
C PHE A 200 27.02 -16.35 8.72
N ASP A 201 26.83 -16.49 7.40
CA ASP A 201 27.81 -16.07 6.40
C ASP A 201 27.40 -14.70 5.83
N LYS A 202 28.26 -13.70 6.02
CA LYS A 202 28.03 -12.28 5.71
C LYS A 202 28.43 -11.91 4.27
N SER A 203 28.79 -12.88 3.44
CA SER A 203 29.49 -12.63 2.17
C SER A 203 28.72 -12.98 0.88
N ARG A 204 27.46 -13.43 0.95
CA ARG A 204 26.64 -13.67 -0.26
C ARG A 204 25.44 -12.73 -0.33
N ILE A 205 25.65 -11.55 -0.89
CA ILE A 205 24.59 -10.69 -1.42
C ILE A 205 25.01 -10.25 -2.82
N PRO A 206 24.53 -10.91 -3.88
CA PRO A 206 24.60 -10.35 -5.23
C PRO A 206 23.36 -9.49 -5.46
N VAL A 207 23.54 -8.16 -5.41
CA VAL A 207 22.62 -7.21 -6.08
C VAL A 207 23.20 -7.01 -7.47
N LEU A 208 22.50 -7.45 -8.51
CA LEU A 208 22.71 -6.99 -9.87
C LEU A 208 21.36 -6.54 -10.45
N LEU A 209 21.40 -5.36 -11.06
CA LEU A 209 20.31 -4.71 -11.79
C LEU A 209 19.87 -5.54 -13.01
N ASN A 210 18.57 -5.46 -13.30
CA ASN A 210 17.86 -6.00 -14.47
C ASN A 210 17.80 -7.53 -14.59
N ASP A 211 16.71 -8.09 -14.06
CA ASP A 211 15.86 -9.03 -14.82
C ASP A 211 14.54 -9.25 -14.06
N VAL A 212 13.50 -8.52 -14.46
CA VAL A 212 12.11 -8.76 -14.00
C VAL A 212 11.38 -9.44 -15.14
N SER A 213 11.30 -10.76 -15.07
CA SER A 213 10.27 -11.53 -15.75
C SER A 213 9.47 -12.29 -14.69
N TYR A 214 8.19 -11.96 -14.59
CA TYR A 214 7.18 -12.75 -13.90
C TYR A 214 5.89 -12.68 -14.73
N PRO A 215 5.10 -13.78 -14.89
CA PRO A 215 5.08 -15.02 -14.11
C PRO A 215 5.38 -16.34 -14.87
N PRO A 216 5.85 -17.41 -14.18
CA PRO A 216 5.81 -18.79 -14.64
C PRO A 216 4.61 -19.55 -14.05
N GLY A 217 3.96 -20.38 -14.88
CA GLY A 217 3.12 -21.49 -14.41
C GLY A 217 1.65 -21.45 -14.86
N GLY A 218 1.43 -21.67 -16.15
CA GLY A 218 0.13 -21.94 -16.76
C GLY A 218 0.33 -22.31 -18.22
N GLU A 219 0.74 -23.55 -18.48
CA GLU A 219 0.80 -24.06 -19.84
C GLU A 219 -0.63 -24.09 -20.43
N ASN A 220 -0.75 -23.56 -21.65
CA ASN A 220 -1.92 -23.56 -22.55
C ASN A 220 -2.83 -22.32 -22.56
N HIS A 221 -2.32 -21.17 -23.01
CA HIS A 221 -3.17 -20.18 -23.69
C HIS A 221 -2.44 -19.58 -24.91
N LEU A 222 -2.86 -20.03 -26.09
CA LEU A 222 -2.55 -19.44 -27.39
C LEU A 222 -3.07 -18.00 -27.46
N GLY A 223 -2.16 -17.02 -27.56
CA GLY A 223 -2.53 -15.62 -27.75
C GLY A 223 -1.32 -14.68 -27.85
N HIS A 224 -0.73 -14.59 -29.04
CA HIS A 224 0.14 -13.51 -29.53
C HIS A 224 1.32 -13.03 -28.68
N GLN A 225 2.47 -13.63 -29.01
CA GLN A 225 3.78 -12.97 -29.04
C GLN A 225 3.72 -11.69 -29.91
N ARG A 226 3.84 -10.53 -29.27
CA ARG A 226 4.29 -9.28 -29.92
C ARG A 226 5.52 -8.80 -29.17
N ASP A 227 6.54 -8.44 -29.94
CA ASP A 227 7.85 -8.02 -29.50
C ASP A 227 7.82 -6.88 -28.47
N HIS A 228 8.77 -6.97 -27.53
CA HIS A 228 9.02 -6.01 -26.47
C HIS A 228 9.34 -4.60 -27.02
N VAL A 229 8.51 -3.61 -26.67
CA VAL A 229 8.79 -2.18 -26.86
C VAL A 229 8.32 -1.41 -25.63
N GLU A 230 9.26 -0.98 -24.79
CA GLU A 230 9.33 0.24 -23.95
C GLU A 230 8.11 0.77 -23.14
N GLY A 231 6.93 0.12 -23.15
CA GLY A 231 5.70 0.58 -22.52
C GLY A 231 5.37 -0.06 -21.16
N ASP A 232 5.90 -1.24 -20.85
CA ASP A 232 5.55 -1.99 -19.62
C ASP A 232 6.14 -1.36 -18.34
N GLY A 233 7.19 -0.54 -18.47
CA GLY A 233 7.78 0.17 -17.34
C GLY A 233 6.85 1.25 -16.79
N HIS A 234 6.12 1.95 -17.65
CA HIS A 234 5.29 3.10 -17.26
C HIS A 234 3.99 2.67 -16.55
N ALA A 235 3.35 1.58 -16.98
CA ALA A 235 2.12 1.08 -16.36
C ALA A 235 2.35 0.52 -14.94
N ASN A 236 3.39 -0.30 -14.76
CA ASN A 236 3.77 -0.83 -13.44
C ASN A 236 4.16 0.30 -12.47
N TYR A 237 4.76 1.35 -13.02
CA TYR A 237 5.18 2.54 -12.29
C TYR A 237 3.99 3.42 -11.84
N ALA A 238 3.04 3.67 -12.75
CA ALA A 238 1.82 4.42 -12.44
C ALA A 238 0.98 3.70 -11.37
N ALA A 239 0.88 2.37 -11.43
CA ALA A 239 0.20 1.55 -10.43
C ALA A 239 0.84 1.70 -9.04
N GLN A 240 2.17 1.61 -8.93
CA GLN A 240 2.88 1.78 -7.66
C GLN A 240 2.66 3.15 -7.02
N ILE A 241 2.78 4.22 -7.81
CA ILE A 241 2.59 5.59 -7.29
C ILE A 241 1.13 5.82 -6.91
N THR A 242 0.18 5.28 -7.68
CA THR A 242 -1.24 5.32 -7.35
C THR A 242 -1.51 4.60 -6.03
N ALA A 243 -0.97 3.40 -5.83
CA ALA A 243 -1.11 2.66 -4.58
C ALA A 243 -0.57 3.45 -3.36
N ILE A 244 0.56 4.15 -3.50
CA ILE A 244 1.11 5.01 -2.44
C ILE A 244 0.18 6.19 -2.13
N PHE A 245 -0.31 6.90 -3.15
CA PHE A 245 -1.22 8.03 -2.92
C PHE A 245 -2.57 7.60 -2.34
N VAL A 246 -3.07 6.44 -2.75
CA VAL A 246 -4.32 5.88 -2.22
C VAL A 246 -4.14 5.40 -0.77
N LEU A 247 -3.02 4.76 -0.45
CA LEU A 247 -2.64 4.43 0.93
C LEU A 247 -2.59 5.71 1.78
N GLU A 248 -1.86 6.72 1.32
CA GLU A 248 -1.70 8.00 2.02
C GLU A 248 -3.06 8.68 2.25
N PHE A 249 -3.92 8.70 1.24
CA PHE A 249 -5.28 9.21 1.36
C PHE A 249 -6.05 8.49 2.48
N GLY A 250 -6.07 7.15 2.48
CA GLY A 250 -6.77 6.39 3.52
C GLY A 250 -6.25 6.70 4.93
N VAL A 251 -4.91 6.71 5.09
CA VAL A 251 -4.25 6.98 6.37
C VAL A 251 -4.51 8.41 6.87
N ILE A 252 -4.46 9.42 5.97
CA ILE A 252 -4.78 10.82 6.33
C ILE A 252 -6.22 10.96 6.79
N PHE A 253 -7.17 10.37 6.06
CA PHE A 253 -8.59 10.44 6.43
C PHE A 253 -8.84 9.82 7.80
N HIS A 254 -8.26 8.64 8.05
CA HIS A 254 -8.32 7.99 9.36
C HIS A 254 -7.73 8.88 10.47
N SER A 255 -6.57 9.49 10.21
CA SER A 255 -5.87 10.37 11.14
C SER A 255 -6.68 11.60 11.53
N ILE A 256 -7.55 12.11 10.64
CA ILE A 256 -8.45 13.22 10.96
C ILE A 256 -9.51 12.80 11.99
N PHE A 257 -10.20 11.68 11.78
CA PHE A 257 -11.25 11.23 12.71
C PHE A 257 -10.69 10.79 14.06
N ILE A 258 -9.51 10.16 14.08
CA ILE A 258 -8.77 9.89 15.31
C ILE A 258 -8.47 11.19 16.07
N GLY A 259 -7.97 12.22 15.38
CA GLY A 259 -7.63 13.50 16.00
C GLY A 259 -8.85 14.23 16.58
N LEU A 260 -9.97 14.23 15.84
CA LEU A 260 -11.24 14.77 16.32
C LEU A 260 -11.75 14.01 17.55
N THR A 261 -11.69 12.68 17.52
CA THR A 261 -12.11 11.82 18.65
C THR A 261 -11.29 12.13 19.90
N LEU A 262 -9.96 12.24 19.78
CA LEU A 262 -9.10 12.58 20.91
C LEU A 262 -9.41 13.96 21.49
N ALA A 263 -9.81 14.92 20.66
CA ALA A 263 -10.16 16.26 21.12
C ALA A 263 -11.42 16.28 22.00
N VAL A 264 -12.42 15.44 21.69
CA VAL A 264 -13.75 15.50 22.33
C VAL A 264 -14.03 14.38 23.32
N THR A 265 -13.22 13.32 23.35
CA THR A 265 -13.44 12.15 24.21
C THR A 265 -13.28 12.45 25.71
N ASP A 266 -14.11 11.80 26.53
CA ASP A 266 -14.00 11.83 27.99
C ASP A 266 -12.87 10.92 28.51
N ASN A 267 -12.54 9.84 27.79
CA ASN A 267 -11.45 8.92 28.14
C ASN A 267 -10.09 9.41 27.64
N PHE A 268 -9.85 10.72 27.75
CA PHE A 268 -8.72 11.40 27.11
C PHE A 268 -7.36 10.80 27.47
N ILE A 269 -7.07 10.53 28.75
CA ILE A 269 -5.73 10.07 29.17
C ILE A 269 -5.38 8.73 28.52
N ILE A 270 -6.33 7.79 28.50
CA ILE A 270 -6.12 6.44 27.95
C ILE A 270 -5.92 6.55 26.44
N LEU A 271 -6.84 7.22 25.74
CA LEU A 271 -6.77 7.39 24.29
C LEU A 271 -5.54 8.20 23.86
N PHE A 272 -5.15 9.22 24.62
CA PHE A 272 -3.93 9.98 24.36
C PHE A 272 -2.70 9.09 24.38
N VAL A 273 -2.50 8.31 25.45
CA VAL A 273 -1.34 7.41 25.58
C VAL A 273 -1.34 6.38 24.45
N VAL A 274 -2.49 5.75 24.18
CA VAL A 274 -2.62 4.77 23.11
C VAL A 274 -2.31 5.40 21.74
N LEU A 275 -2.81 6.60 21.46
CA LEU A 275 -2.62 7.27 20.18
C LEU A 275 -1.20 7.75 19.94
N VAL A 276 -0.44 8.11 20.98
CA VAL A 276 1.00 8.40 20.83
C VAL A 276 1.72 7.18 20.24
N PHE A 277 1.43 5.99 20.73
CA PHE A 277 2.02 4.76 20.20
C PHE A 277 1.44 4.38 18.84
N HIS A 278 0.11 4.42 18.68
CA HIS A 278 -0.58 4.12 17.41
C HIS A 278 0.01 4.96 16.26
N GLN A 279 0.01 6.28 16.40
CA GLN A 279 0.42 7.21 15.34
C GLN A 279 1.92 7.10 15.04
N THR A 280 2.74 6.76 16.04
CA THR A 280 4.17 6.54 15.82
C THR A 280 4.40 5.25 15.01
N PHE A 281 3.69 4.16 15.33
CA PHE A 281 3.85 2.88 14.63
C PHE A 281 3.24 2.89 13.23
N GLU A 282 2.07 3.51 13.06
CA GLU A 282 1.47 3.70 11.74
C GLU A 282 2.37 4.59 10.87
N GLY A 283 2.93 5.65 11.46
CA GLY A 283 3.93 6.50 10.81
C GLY A 283 5.18 5.73 10.39
N LEU A 284 5.69 4.83 11.25
CA LEU A 284 6.83 3.96 10.93
C LEU A 284 6.54 3.08 9.70
N GLY A 285 5.34 2.50 9.63
CA GLY A 285 4.93 1.68 8.48
C GLY A 285 4.80 2.50 7.20
N LEU A 286 4.14 3.65 7.26
CA LEU A 286 4.03 4.58 6.14
C LEU A 286 5.41 5.06 5.66
N GLY A 287 6.24 5.54 6.59
CA GLY A 287 7.58 6.05 6.30
C GLY A 287 8.49 5.01 5.66
N ALA A 288 8.43 3.75 6.12
CA ALA A 288 9.18 2.67 5.51
C ALA A 288 8.75 2.42 4.04
N ARG A 289 7.46 2.61 3.73
CA ARG A 289 6.95 2.48 2.35
C ARG A 289 7.35 3.67 1.49
N LEU A 290 7.21 4.89 1.98
CA LEU A 290 7.62 6.11 1.29
C LEU A 290 9.14 6.14 1.00
N GLY A 291 9.95 5.61 1.93
CA GLY A 291 11.40 5.56 1.78
C GLY A 291 11.88 4.49 0.78
N LEU A 292 11.15 3.41 0.60
CA LEU A 292 11.49 2.33 -0.33
C LEU A 292 10.85 2.49 -1.72
N ALA A 293 9.92 3.42 -1.87
CA ALA A 293 9.27 3.73 -3.14
C ALA A 293 10.27 4.27 -4.18
N THR A 294 10.10 3.86 -5.43
CA THR A 294 10.83 4.39 -6.57
C THR A 294 10.09 5.61 -7.13
N TRP A 295 10.70 6.79 -7.04
CA TRP A 295 10.11 8.08 -7.43
C TRP A 295 10.48 8.48 -8.88
N PRO A 296 9.66 9.27 -9.60
CA PRO A 296 9.87 9.51 -11.02
C PRO A 296 11.12 10.38 -11.25
N PRO A 297 11.84 10.17 -12.37
CA PRO A 297 12.85 11.12 -12.82
C PRO A 297 12.22 12.51 -13.03
N GLY A 298 12.65 13.51 -12.26
CA GLY A 298 12.10 14.88 -12.31
C GLY A 298 11.14 15.25 -11.17
N THR A 299 10.69 14.27 -10.38
CA THR A 299 9.97 14.56 -9.15
C THR A 299 10.93 15.08 -8.09
N ARG A 300 10.52 16.13 -7.38
CA ARG A 300 11.35 16.70 -6.32
C ARG A 300 11.61 15.60 -5.29
N ARG A 301 12.89 15.36 -4.94
CA ARG A 301 13.34 14.44 -3.86
C ARG A 301 12.67 14.67 -2.49
N TRP A 302 11.85 15.71 -2.40
CA TRP A 302 11.10 16.14 -1.23
C TRP A 302 9.69 15.53 -1.16
N THR A 303 9.18 14.85 -2.20
CA THR A 303 7.84 14.24 -2.16
C THR A 303 7.61 13.26 -1.01
N PRO A 304 8.49 12.27 -0.70
CA PRO A 304 8.26 11.38 0.43
C PRO A 304 8.28 12.13 1.77
N TYR A 305 9.07 13.22 1.88
CA TYR A 305 9.07 14.07 3.06
C TYR A 305 7.80 14.90 3.18
N LEU A 306 7.27 15.40 2.05
CA LEU A 306 6.02 16.14 2.01
C LEU A 306 4.86 15.25 2.46
N LEU A 307 4.78 14.01 1.95
CA LEU A 307 3.75 13.06 2.38
C LEU A 307 3.90 12.71 3.86
N GLY A 308 5.11 12.40 4.34
CA GLY A 308 5.33 12.16 5.77
C GLY A 308 4.99 13.35 6.68
N VAL A 309 5.20 14.60 6.23
CA VAL A 309 4.78 15.81 6.95
C VAL A 309 3.26 15.96 6.91
N LEU A 310 2.63 15.69 5.77
CA LEU A 310 1.17 15.76 5.63
C LEU A 310 0.47 14.79 6.58
N TYR A 311 0.96 13.54 6.65
CA TYR A 311 0.57 12.58 7.66
C TYR A 311 0.70 13.14 9.08
N ALA A 312 1.87 13.64 9.46
CA ALA A 312 2.12 14.11 10.83
C ALA A 312 1.26 15.32 11.24
N VAL A 313 0.99 16.23 10.29
CA VAL A 313 0.17 17.44 10.53
C VAL A 313 -1.31 17.11 10.56
N SER A 314 -1.79 16.11 9.81
CA SER A 314 -3.22 15.80 9.68
C SER A 314 -3.92 15.57 11.03
N THR A 315 -3.39 14.70 11.89
CA THR A 315 -3.95 14.40 13.21
C THR A 315 -3.95 15.61 14.12
N THR A 316 -2.87 16.41 14.09
CA THR A 316 -2.68 17.52 15.03
C THR A 316 -3.50 18.75 14.64
N PHE A 317 -3.67 18.96 13.33
CA PHE A 317 -4.66 19.86 12.79
C PHE A 317 -6.08 19.44 13.21
N ALA A 318 -6.40 18.15 13.09
CA ALA A 318 -7.71 17.63 13.48
C ALA A 318 -7.99 17.75 14.99
N ILE A 319 -7.00 17.51 15.85
CA ILE A 319 -7.12 17.75 17.30
C ILE A 319 -7.40 19.24 17.56
N GLY A 320 -6.63 20.14 16.95
CA GLY A 320 -6.81 21.58 17.11
C GLY A 320 -8.19 22.05 16.66
N MET A 321 -8.64 21.58 15.49
CA MET A 321 -9.99 21.83 14.99
C MET A 321 -11.04 21.27 15.94
N GLY A 322 -10.87 20.04 16.41
CA GLY A 322 -11.76 19.37 17.37
C GLY A 322 -11.93 20.15 18.67
N LEU A 323 -10.87 20.75 19.20
CA LEU A 323 -10.90 21.57 20.43
C LEU A 323 -11.60 22.93 20.25
N ILE A 324 -11.56 23.50 19.04
CA ILE A 324 -12.29 24.74 18.69
C ILE A 324 -13.77 24.40 18.45
N ALA A 325 -13.98 23.34 17.70
CA ALA A 325 -15.26 22.76 17.33
C ALA A 325 -16.08 22.32 18.56
N SER A 326 -15.45 21.72 19.56
CA SER A 326 -16.13 21.28 20.79
C SER A 326 -16.76 22.42 21.59
N GLN A 327 -16.31 23.66 21.38
CA GLN A 327 -16.89 24.85 22.00
C GLN A 327 -18.13 25.38 21.26
N SER A 328 -18.39 24.91 20.03
CA SER A 328 -19.35 25.52 19.10
C SER A 328 -20.29 24.54 18.38
N LEU A 329 -20.05 23.23 18.44
CA LEU A 329 -20.83 22.24 17.68
C LEU A 329 -21.93 21.60 18.54
N ALA A 330 -23.15 22.09 18.33
CA ALA A 330 -24.34 21.24 18.37
C ALA A 330 -24.48 20.55 17.01
N LEU A 331 -23.57 19.62 16.69
CA LEU A 331 -23.79 18.73 15.56
C LEU A 331 -24.88 17.73 15.94
N GLU A 332 -25.84 17.51 15.05
CA GLU A 332 -26.79 16.42 15.19
C GLU A 332 -26.02 15.10 15.31
N ALA A 333 -26.09 14.47 16.49
CA ALA A 333 -25.25 13.31 16.81
C ALA A 333 -25.45 12.15 15.82
N ALA A 334 -26.66 12.01 15.25
CA ALA A 334 -26.98 11.00 14.25
C ALA A 334 -26.17 11.19 12.96
N THR A 335 -26.10 12.42 12.45
CA THR A 335 -25.33 12.74 11.25
C THR A 335 -23.84 12.50 11.47
N SER A 336 -23.31 12.88 12.64
CA SER A 336 -21.90 12.62 12.96
C SER A 336 -21.56 11.13 12.98
N LYS A 337 -22.43 10.29 13.55
CA LYS A 337 -22.24 8.83 13.60
C LYS A 337 -22.26 8.20 12.22
N ILE A 338 -23.19 8.61 11.36
CA ILE A 338 -23.26 8.13 9.97
C ILE A 338 -22.01 8.54 9.20
N VAL A 339 -21.61 9.82 9.28
CA VAL A 339 -20.43 10.34 8.56
C VAL A 339 -19.18 9.59 9.01
N ASN A 340 -18.90 9.54 10.31
CA ASN A 340 -17.73 8.83 10.83
C ASN A 340 -17.73 7.36 10.39
N GLY A 341 -18.86 6.67 10.57
CA GLY A 341 -18.98 5.26 10.24
C GLY A 341 -18.78 4.95 8.74
N VAL A 342 -19.32 5.79 7.85
CA VAL A 342 -19.14 5.62 6.39
C VAL A 342 -17.69 5.90 5.99
N PHE A 343 -17.10 7.00 6.46
CA PHE A 343 -15.73 7.36 6.11
C PHE A 343 -14.70 6.38 6.68
N ASP A 344 -14.89 5.90 7.91
CA ASP A 344 -14.02 4.88 8.52
C ASP A 344 -14.17 3.53 7.81
N ALA A 345 -15.37 3.16 7.36
CA ALA A 345 -15.56 1.93 6.57
C ALA A 345 -14.87 2.01 5.20
N ILE A 346 -14.96 3.16 4.51
CA ILE A 346 -14.26 3.39 3.23
C ILE A 346 -12.75 3.35 3.45
N SER A 347 -12.23 4.11 4.43
CA SER A 347 -10.79 4.11 4.73
C SER A 347 -10.31 2.72 5.13
N GLY A 348 -11.07 2.01 5.96
CA GLY A 348 -10.81 0.62 6.35
C GLY A 348 -10.71 -0.31 5.15
N GLY A 349 -11.62 -0.19 4.17
CA GLY A 349 -11.56 -0.95 2.92
C GLY A 349 -10.34 -0.62 2.05
N ILE A 350 -9.94 0.65 1.96
CA ILE A 350 -8.72 1.07 1.25
C ILE A 350 -7.47 0.48 1.90
N LEU A 351 -7.31 0.65 3.22
CA LEU A 351 -6.16 0.14 3.96
C LEU A 351 -6.14 -1.39 3.97
N MET A 352 -7.31 -2.04 4.01
CA MET A 352 -7.44 -3.50 3.89
C MET A 352 -6.84 -4.02 2.61
N TYR A 353 -7.30 -3.47 1.48
CA TYR A 353 -6.83 -3.85 0.15
C TYR A 353 -5.32 -3.66 0.05
N THR A 354 -4.87 -2.47 0.44
CA THR A 354 -3.46 -2.11 0.39
C THR A 354 -2.63 -3.04 1.28
N ALA A 355 -3.04 -3.28 2.52
CA ALA A 355 -2.27 -4.12 3.44
C ALA A 355 -2.19 -5.58 2.99
N LEU A 356 -3.29 -6.16 2.51
CA LEU A 356 -3.32 -7.58 2.11
C LEU A 356 -2.70 -7.80 0.73
N VAL A 357 -3.07 -7.00 -0.27
CA VAL A 357 -2.68 -7.20 -1.66
C VAL A 357 -1.33 -6.53 -1.93
N GLU A 358 -1.27 -5.21 -1.72
CA GLU A 358 -0.09 -4.40 -2.08
C GLU A 358 1.09 -4.60 -1.13
N LEU A 359 0.84 -4.86 0.16
CA LEU A 359 1.92 -5.01 1.13
C LEU A 359 2.25 -6.48 1.41
N VAL A 360 1.28 -7.31 1.80
CA VAL A 360 1.57 -8.70 2.19
C VAL A 360 1.76 -9.59 0.96
N ALA A 361 0.77 -9.67 0.06
CA ALA A 361 0.86 -10.56 -1.10
C ALA A 361 2.03 -10.19 -2.02
N HIS A 362 2.21 -8.89 -2.32
CA HIS A 362 3.32 -8.46 -3.16
C HIS A 362 4.70 -8.81 -2.55
N GLU A 363 4.88 -8.63 -1.24
CA GLU A 363 6.18 -8.88 -0.59
C GLU A 363 6.50 -10.36 -0.38
N PHE A 364 5.50 -11.22 -0.15
CA PHE A 364 5.75 -12.65 0.10
C PHE A 364 5.55 -13.53 -1.14
N MET A 365 4.56 -13.23 -1.97
CA MET A 365 4.15 -14.07 -3.09
C MET A 365 4.63 -13.56 -4.45
N PHE A 366 4.71 -12.24 -4.65
CA PHE A 366 5.11 -11.69 -5.96
C PHE A 366 6.58 -11.28 -6.02
N ASN A 367 7.22 -11.00 -4.89
CA ASN A 367 8.65 -10.69 -4.83
C ASN A 367 9.52 -11.94 -5.10
N PRO A 368 10.27 -12.01 -6.22
CA PRO A 368 11.08 -13.17 -6.57
C PRO A 368 12.20 -13.47 -5.56
N GLU A 369 12.75 -12.44 -4.92
CA GLU A 369 13.81 -12.57 -3.92
C GLU A 369 13.28 -13.25 -2.66
N MET A 370 12.11 -12.85 -2.18
CA MET A 370 11.48 -13.45 -1.00
C MET A 370 11.05 -14.89 -1.28
N ARG A 371 10.62 -15.21 -2.50
CA ARG A 371 10.27 -16.59 -2.88
C ARG A 371 11.45 -17.54 -3.00
N LYS A 372 12.60 -17.03 -3.43
CA LYS A 372 13.85 -17.80 -3.50
C LYS A 372 14.59 -17.85 -2.16
N ALA A 373 14.25 -16.98 -1.22
CA ALA A 373 14.83 -16.96 0.11
C ALA A 373 14.50 -18.23 0.90
N GLY A 374 15.42 -18.64 1.79
CA GLY A 374 15.20 -19.79 2.67
C GLY A 374 14.01 -19.57 3.60
N LEU A 375 13.34 -20.68 3.98
CA LEU A 375 12.14 -20.66 4.82
C LEU A 375 12.31 -19.86 6.12
N GLY A 376 13.51 -19.88 6.73
CA GLY A 376 13.80 -19.09 7.93
C GLY A 376 13.66 -17.58 7.72
N MET A 377 14.06 -17.06 6.56
CA MET A 377 13.90 -15.64 6.23
C MET A 377 12.42 -15.28 6.07
N GLN A 378 11.68 -16.09 5.33
CA GLN A 378 10.24 -15.89 5.12
C GLN A 378 9.47 -15.93 6.45
N LEU A 379 9.75 -16.91 7.31
CA LEU A 379 9.13 -17.02 8.63
C LEU A 379 9.52 -15.84 9.53
N SER A 380 10.76 -15.34 9.46
CA SER A 380 11.16 -14.16 10.23
C SER A 380 10.44 -12.89 9.77
N ALA A 381 10.28 -12.69 8.45
CA ALA A 381 9.51 -11.58 7.90
C ALA A 381 8.04 -11.67 8.31
N TYR A 382 7.45 -12.86 8.20
CA TYR A 382 6.07 -13.10 8.60
C TYR A 382 5.86 -12.88 10.11
N ALA A 383 6.80 -13.33 10.95
CA ALA A 383 6.78 -13.05 12.38
C ALA A 383 6.80 -11.55 12.67
N CYS A 384 7.59 -10.75 11.94
CA CYS A 384 7.55 -9.29 12.07
C CYS A 384 6.17 -8.70 11.73
N VAL A 385 5.51 -9.17 10.67
CA VAL A 385 4.13 -8.76 10.32
C VAL A 385 3.16 -9.09 11.46
N VAL A 386 3.19 -10.33 11.96
CA VAL A 386 2.32 -10.76 13.06
C VAL A 386 2.57 -9.96 14.33
N LEU A 387 3.83 -9.63 14.64
CA LEU A 387 4.17 -8.78 15.79
C LEU A 387 3.63 -7.36 15.64
N GLY A 388 3.73 -6.76 14.44
CA GLY A 388 3.14 -5.45 14.16
C GLY A 388 1.63 -5.44 14.31
N ALA A 389 0.96 -6.44 13.75
CA ALA A 389 -0.49 -6.59 13.86
C ALA A 389 -0.94 -6.83 15.30
N GLY A 390 -0.23 -7.71 16.04
CA GLY A 390 -0.52 -8.03 17.43
C GLY A 390 -0.32 -6.84 18.37
N LEU A 391 0.71 -6.01 18.12
CA LEU A 391 0.93 -4.79 18.88
C LEU A 391 -0.22 -3.81 18.66
N MET A 392 -0.65 -3.60 17.41
CA MET A 392 -1.76 -2.69 17.11
C MET A 392 -3.11 -3.21 17.62
N ALA A 393 -3.30 -4.53 17.65
CA ALA A 393 -4.46 -5.15 18.28
C ALA A 393 -4.50 -4.91 19.80
N LEU A 394 -3.34 -4.97 20.47
CA LEU A 394 -3.24 -4.66 21.88
C LEU A 394 -3.60 -3.20 22.16
N LEU A 395 -3.12 -2.28 21.31
CA LEU A 395 -3.50 -0.88 21.38
C LEU A 395 -5.01 -0.68 21.14
N ALA A 396 -5.62 -1.40 20.19
CA ALA A 396 -7.06 -1.35 19.94
C ALA A 396 -7.90 -1.81 21.15
N LYS A 397 -7.46 -2.86 21.84
CA LYS A 397 -8.14 -3.37 23.04
C LYS A 397 -8.06 -2.38 24.22
N TRP A 398 -7.01 -1.57 24.25
CA TRP A 398 -6.74 -0.64 25.36
C TRP A 398 -7.30 0.76 25.13
N ALA A 399 -7.51 1.15 23.87
CA ALA A 399 -8.33 2.31 23.50
C ALA A 399 -9.79 2.07 23.92
#